data_AF-A0A418Y8U2-F1
#
_entry.id   AF-A0A418Y8U2-F1
#
_cell.length_a   1.000
_cell.length_b   1.000
_cell.length_c   1.000
_cell.angle_alpha   90.00
_cell.angle_beta   90.00
_cell.angle_gamma   90.00
#
_symmetry.space_group_name_H-M   'P 1'
#
loop_
_entity.id
_entity.type
_entity.pdbx_description
1 polymer ?
#
loop_
_entity_poly.entity_id
_entity_poly.type
_entity_poly.pdbx_seq_one_letter_code
_entity_poly.pdbx_strand_id
1 'polypeptide(L)'
;MSQSEQPEDKGTEAPQEHVSLSDPEFKKQLAMVIPHLRAFGRSLSGSRDLADDLVQETLLKAWAARKRFQAGTNMRAWTFIILRNLYLSQMRRARFKGEWDDLVADRLLAAPAS
;
A
#
# COMPACT_ATOMS: atom_id res chain seq x y z
N MET A 1 52.66 -32.40 -8.72
CA MET A 1 51.48 -31.65 -9.15
C MET A 1 50.68 -31.32 -7.90
N SER A 2 50.97 -30.18 -7.26
CA SER A 2 50.21 -29.69 -6.11
C SER A 2 48.96 -29.00 -6.62
N GLN A 3 47.79 -29.52 -6.30
CA GLN A 3 46.53 -28.81 -6.50
C GLN A 3 46.47 -27.72 -5.45
N SER A 4 46.56 -26.46 -5.90
CA SER A 4 46.29 -25.29 -5.09
C SER A 4 44.77 -25.17 -4.96
N GLU A 5 44.26 -25.56 -3.79
CA GLU A 5 42.87 -25.30 -3.41
C GLU A 5 42.72 -23.79 -3.18
N GLN A 6 42.12 -23.10 -4.15
CA GLN A 6 41.68 -21.72 -3.94
C GLN A 6 40.37 -21.77 -3.15
N PRO A 7 40.26 -21.06 -2.01
CA PRO A 7 39.00 -20.95 -1.32
C PRO A 7 38.11 -19.99 -2.13
N GLU A 8 36.92 -20.46 -2.50
CA GLU A 8 35.93 -19.63 -3.15
C GLU A 8 35.53 -18.46 -2.24
N ASP A 9 35.77 -17.25 -2.74
CA ASP A 9 35.27 -15.99 -2.20
C ASP A 9 33.74 -15.99 -2.29
N LYS A 10 33.09 -16.60 -1.29
CA LYS A 10 31.68 -16.41 -1.05
C LYS A 10 31.52 -14.98 -0.54
N GLY A 11 31.29 -14.07 -1.48
CA GLY A 11 30.82 -12.71 -1.24
C GLY A 11 29.72 -12.75 -0.20
N THR A 12 30.11 -12.50 1.04
CA THR A 12 29.22 -12.39 2.17
C THR A 12 28.55 -11.04 1.96
N GLU A 13 27.45 -11.01 1.21
CA GLU A 13 26.50 -9.91 1.28
C GLU A 13 26.04 -9.86 2.74
N ALA A 14 26.70 -8.99 3.50
CA ALA A 14 26.33 -8.70 4.86
C ALA A 14 24.82 -8.38 4.89
N PRO A 15 24.07 -8.83 5.91
CA PRO A 15 22.65 -8.53 6.02
C PRO A 15 22.46 -7.02 5.88
N GLN A 16 21.75 -6.57 4.84
CA GLN A 16 21.44 -5.15 4.67
C GLN A 16 20.66 -4.72 5.91
N GLU A 17 21.33 -3.97 6.79
CA GLU A 17 20.77 -3.51 8.05
C GLU A 17 19.49 -2.72 7.75
N HIS A 18 18.39 -3.05 8.44
CA HIS A 18 17.12 -2.38 8.21
C HIS A 18 17.17 -0.98 8.83
N VAL A 19 17.62 0.01 8.05
CA VAL A 19 17.74 1.39 8.48
C VAL A 19 16.42 2.09 8.17
N SER A 20 15.69 2.47 9.21
CA SER A 20 14.47 3.27 9.09
C SER A 20 14.79 4.77 9.08
N LEU A 21 13.98 5.56 8.36
CA LEU A 21 14.09 7.02 8.38
C LEU A 21 13.60 7.61 9.70
N SER A 22 14.12 8.78 10.06
CA SER A 22 13.51 9.60 11.12
C SER A 22 12.11 10.07 10.70
N ASP A 23 11.24 10.33 11.67
CA ASP A 23 9.86 10.76 11.41
C ASP A 23 9.78 12.06 10.56
N PRO A 24 10.63 13.10 10.77
CA PRO A 24 10.66 14.29 9.90
C PRO A 24 11.09 14.00 8.47
N GLU A 25 12.12 13.18 8.26
CA GLU A 25 12.62 12.83 6.92
C GLU A 25 11.59 11.99 6.16
N PHE A 26 10.98 11.03 6.85
CA PHE A 26 9.90 10.24 6.28
C PHE A 26 8.72 11.13 5.86
N LYS A 27 8.30 12.07 6.72
CA LYS A 27 7.22 13.03 6.40
C LYS A 27 7.56 13.87 5.16
N LYS A 28 8.80 14.35 5.05
CA LYS A 28 9.27 15.10 3.87
C LYS A 28 9.18 14.26 2.60
N GLN A 29 9.69 13.03 2.63
CA GLN A 29 9.62 12.12 1.48
C GLN A 29 8.18 11.77 1.10
N LEU A 30 7.33 11.51 2.10
CA LEU A 30 5.92 11.19 1.90
C LEU A 30 5.15 12.38 1.28
N ALA A 31 5.44 13.62 1.69
CA ALA A 31 4.82 14.81 1.11
C ALA A 31 5.16 14.98 -0.39
N MET A 32 6.40 14.67 -0.78
CA MET A 32 6.85 14.79 -2.18
C MET A 32 6.12 13.83 -3.13
N VAL A 33 5.60 12.70 -2.65
CA VAL A 33 4.91 11.72 -3.50
C VAL A 33 3.41 11.99 -3.68
N ILE A 34 2.82 12.90 -2.90
CA ILE A 34 1.38 13.23 -2.95
C ILE A 34 0.87 13.55 -4.37
N PRO A 35 1.47 14.44 -5.18
CA PRO A 35 0.95 14.74 -6.52
C PRO A 35 0.97 13.51 -7.43
N HIS A 36 1.96 12.62 -7.29
CA HIS A 36 2.05 11.38 -8.04
C HIS A 36 0.99 10.37 -7.62
N LEU A 37 0.73 10.25 -6.31
CA LEU A 37 -0.33 9.39 -5.78
C LEU A 37 -1.71 9.86 -6.26
N ARG A 38 -1.97 11.18 -6.28
CA ARG A 38 -3.23 11.72 -6.81
C ARG A 38 -3.40 11.43 -8.31
N ALA A 39 -2.35 11.61 -9.11
CA ALA A 39 -2.40 11.30 -10.54
C ALA A 39 -2.71 9.80 -10.78
N PHE A 40 -2.02 8.92 -10.04
CA PHE A 40 -2.24 7.48 -10.14
C PHE A 40 -3.62 7.06 -9.61
N GLY A 41 -4.04 7.60 -8.47
CA GLY A 41 -5.37 7.35 -7.89
C GLY A 41 -6.51 7.74 -8.83
N ARG A 42 -6.38 8.87 -9.55
CA ARG A 42 -7.35 9.27 -10.58
C ARG A 42 -7.40 8.27 -11.74
N SER A 43 -6.26 7.78 -12.20
CA SER A 43 -6.20 6.78 -13.28
C SER A 43 -6.83 5.44 -12.90
N LEU A 44 -6.84 5.10 -11.60
CA LEU A 44 -7.43 3.86 -11.10
C LEU A 44 -8.93 3.99 -10.83
N SER A 45 -9.35 5.08 -10.18
CA SER A 45 -10.72 5.25 -9.69
C SER A 45 -11.68 5.93 -10.67
N GLY A 46 -11.16 6.66 -11.67
CA GLY A 46 -11.98 7.43 -12.62
C GLY A 46 -12.71 8.63 -12.01
N SER A 47 -12.57 8.88 -10.69
CA SER A 47 -13.22 9.97 -9.96
C SER A 47 -12.19 10.74 -9.13
N ARG A 48 -12.32 12.08 -9.10
CA ARG A 48 -11.43 12.93 -8.31
C ARG A 48 -11.61 12.71 -6.81
N ASP A 49 -12.86 12.63 -6.35
CA ASP A 49 -13.16 12.52 -4.91
C ASP A 49 -12.70 11.16 -4.36
N LEU A 50 -12.99 10.09 -5.09
CA LEU A 50 -12.50 8.74 -4.74
C LEU A 50 -10.98 8.67 -4.77
N ALA A 51 -10.32 9.33 -5.72
CA ALA A 51 -8.86 9.39 -5.76
C ALA A 51 -8.30 10.11 -4.53
N ASP A 52 -8.91 11.22 -4.11
CA ASP A 52 -8.45 12.00 -2.98
C ASP A 52 -8.61 11.23 -1.66
N ASP A 53 -9.71 10.50 -1.48
CA ASP A 53 -9.94 9.60 -0.33
C ASP A 53 -8.95 8.43 -0.31
N LEU A 54 -8.76 7.79 -1.47
CA LEU A 54 -7.80 6.69 -1.62
C LEU A 54 -6.38 7.13 -1.28
N VAL A 55 -5.98 8.34 -1.69
CA VAL A 55 -4.68 8.91 -1.36
C VAL A 55 -4.57 9.19 0.13
N GLN A 56 -5.58 9.79 0.76
CA GLN A 56 -5.57 10.04 2.20
C GLN A 56 -5.37 8.76 3.01
N GLU A 57 -6.14 7.70 2.71
CA GLU A 57 -6.00 6.42 3.40
C GLU A 57 -4.63 5.76 3.11
N THR A 58 -4.09 5.93 1.90
CA THR A 58 -2.73 5.49 1.56
C THR A 58 -1.69 6.18 2.44
N LEU A 59 -1.77 7.50 2.62
CA LEU A 59 -0.84 8.27 3.45
C LEU A 59 -0.90 7.84 4.92
N LEU A 60 -2.10 7.58 5.45
CA LEU A 60 -2.29 7.06 6.81
C LEU A 60 -1.63 5.69 6.99
N LYS A 61 -1.83 4.77 6.03
CA LYS A 61 -1.21 3.45 6.06
C LYS A 61 0.31 3.53 5.91
N ALA A 62 0.81 4.40 5.04
CA ALA A 62 2.24 4.65 4.88
C ALA A 62 2.85 5.17 6.19
N TRP A 63 2.20 6.12 6.86
CA TRP A 63 2.66 6.64 8.15
C TRP A 63 2.66 5.57 9.25
N ALA A 64 1.61 4.75 9.33
CA ALA A 64 1.56 3.62 10.26
C ALA A 64 2.66 2.59 9.98
N ALA A 65 2.99 2.36 8.70
CA ALA A 65 4.02 1.42 8.27
C ALA A 65 5.42 2.03 8.15
N ARG A 66 5.64 3.28 8.58
CA ARG A 66 6.91 4.01 8.34
C ARG A 66 8.16 3.30 8.86
N LYS A 67 8.05 2.55 9.96
CA LYS A 67 9.16 1.76 10.52
C LYS A 67 9.55 0.56 9.67
N ARG A 68 8.71 0.16 8.71
CA ARG A 68 9.00 -0.91 7.74
C ARG A 68 9.64 -0.40 6.47
N PHE A 69 9.61 0.92 6.24
CA PHE A 69 10.26 1.53 5.09
C PHE A 69 11.78 1.51 5.28
N GLN A 70 12.48 0.99 4.27
CA GLN A 70 13.95 0.97 4.23
C GLN A 70 14.47 2.27 3.64
N ALA A 71 15.29 3.00 4.39
CA ALA A 71 15.97 4.18 3.90
C ALA A 71 16.84 3.85 2.66
N GLY A 72 16.89 4.78 1.70
CA GLY A 72 17.57 4.57 0.42
C GLY A 72 16.72 3.84 -0.64
N THR A 73 15.58 3.25 -0.27
CA THR A 73 14.63 2.70 -1.26
C THR A 73 13.68 3.78 -1.82
N ASN A 74 12.94 3.44 -2.87
CA ASN A 74 12.08 4.39 -3.56
C ASN A 74 10.72 4.58 -2.86
N MET A 75 10.56 5.71 -2.17
CA MET A 75 9.31 6.11 -1.49
C MET A 75 8.08 6.09 -2.42
N ARG A 76 8.24 6.53 -3.68
CA ARG A 76 7.14 6.56 -4.65
C ARG A 76 6.68 5.15 -5.02
N ALA A 77 7.61 4.24 -5.33
CA ALA A 77 7.28 2.86 -5.64
C ALA A 77 6.63 2.16 -4.44
N TRP A 78 7.16 2.37 -3.25
CA TRP A 78 6.63 1.78 -2.03
C TRP A 78 5.21 2.26 -1.71
N THR A 79 4.94 3.57 -1.81
CA THR A 79 3.60 4.12 -1.61
C THR A 79 2.62 3.72 -2.72
N PHE A 80 3.08 3.52 -3.96
CA PHE A 80 2.25 3.01 -5.05
C PHE A 80 1.76 1.58 -4.79
N ILE A 81 2.61 0.73 -4.21
CA ILE A 81 2.23 -0.63 -3.81
C ILE A 81 1.12 -0.57 -2.74
N ILE A 82 1.26 0.30 -1.73
CA ILE A 82 0.23 0.49 -0.70
C ILE A 82 -1.10 0.94 -1.33
N LEU A 83 -1.07 1.95 -2.20
CA LEU A 83 -2.25 2.49 -2.88
C LEU A 83 -2.96 1.42 -3.71
N ARG A 84 -2.20 0.66 -4.52
CA ARG A 84 -2.75 -0.42 -5.35
C ARG A 84 -3.39 -1.51 -4.50
N ASN A 85 -2.72 -1.94 -3.44
CA ASN A 85 -3.25 -2.98 -2.54
C ASN A 85 -4.52 -2.52 -1.83
N LEU A 86 -4.56 -1.25 -1.40
CA LEU A 86 -5.74 -0.64 -0.83
C LEU A 86 -6.90 -0.62 -1.84
N TYR A 87 -6.67 -0.11 -3.04
CA TYR A 87 -7.67 -0.04 -4.10
C TYR A 87 -8.26 -1.42 -4.43
N LEU A 88 -7.42 -2.43 -4.66
CA LEU A 88 -7.87 -3.80 -4.92
C LEU A 88 -8.67 -4.38 -3.76
N SER A 89 -8.30 -4.05 -2.52
CA SER A 89 -9.03 -4.50 -1.33
C SER A 89 -10.38 -3.79 -1.18
N GLN A 90 -10.49 -2.51 -1.55
CA GLN A 90 -11.76 -1.79 -1.63
C GLN A 90 -12.66 -2.37 -2.74
N MET A 91 -12.11 -2.63 -3.94
CA MET A 91 -12.84 -3.24 -5.06
C MET A 91 -13.38 -4.63 -4.71
N ARG A 92 -12.56 -5.50 -4.09
CA ARG A 92 -13.05 -6.83 -3.66
C ARG A 92 -14.22 -6.68 -2.71
N ARG A 93 -14.11 -5.83 -1.68
CA ARG A 93 -15.19 -5.57 -0.73
C ARG A 93 -16.44 -4.98 -1.40
N ALA A 94 -16.27 -4.07 -2.36
CA ALA A 94 -17.37 -3.49 -3.11
C ALA A 94 -18.12 -4.54 -3.96
N ARG A 95 -17.39 -5.48 -4.58
CA ARG A 95 -18.02 -6.62 -5.29
C ARG A 95 -18.88 -7.47 -4.37
N PHE A 96 -18.41 -7.75 -3.15
CA PHE A 96 -19.19 -8.50 -2.15
C PHE A 96 -20.31 -7.68 -1.49
N LYS A 97 -20.32 -6.35 -1.66
CA LYS A 97 -21.43 -5.47 -1.24
C LYS A 97 -22.43 -5.19 -2.36
N GLY A 98 -22.13 -5.53 -3.62
CA GLY A 98 -23.08 -5.40 -4.73
C GLY A 98 -24.24 -6.40 -4.65
N GLU A 99 -24.18 -7.35 -3.71
CA GLU A 99 -25.20 -8.35 -3.42
C GLU A 99 -26.00 -7.98 -2.15
N TRP A 100 -26.12 -6.69 -1.82
CA TRP A 100 -27.28 -6.22 -1.06
C TRP A 100 -28.43 -6.16 -2.05
N ASP A 101 -29.08 -7.30 -2.26
CA ASP A 101 -30.32 -7.37 -3.01
C ASP A 101 -31.34 -6.47 -2.28
N ASP A 102 -31.81 -5.41 -2.94
CA ASP A 102 -32.86 -4.54 -2.40
C ASP A 102 -34.10 -5.39 -2.00
N LEU A 103 -34.31 -6.56 -2.62
CA LEU A 103 -35.34 -7.52 -2.24
C LEU A 103 -35.06 -8.22 -0.90
N VAL A 104 -33.80 -8.45 -0.53
CA VAL A 104 -33.39 -9.00 0.77
C VAL A 104 -33.49 -7.94 1.86
N ALA A 105 -33.10 -6.69 1.55
CA ALA A 105 -33.29 -5.56 2.46
C ALA A 105 -34.79 -5.32 2.74
N ASP A 106 -35.63 -5.33 1.70
CA ASP A 106 -37.08 -5.18 1.83
C ASP A 106 -37.71 -6.35 2.61
N ARG A 107 -37.24 -7.59 2.36
CA ARG A 107 -37.70 -8.78 3.12
C ARG A 107 -37.29 -8.77 4.60
N LEU A 108 -36.12 -8.24 4.93
CA LEU A 108 -35.67 -8.09 6.33
C LEU A 108 -36.43 -6.98 7.06
N LEU A 109 -36.85 -5.92 6.36
CA LEU A 109 -37.64 -4.82 6.91
C LEU A 109 -39.14 -5.14 6.99
N ALA A 110 -39.64 -6.07 6.17
CA ALA A 110 -41.04 -6.48 6.14
C ALA A 110 -41.40 -7.65 7.08
N ALA A 111 -40.41 -8.26 7.75
CA ALA A 111 -40.69 -9.32 8.72
C ALA A 111 -41.26 -8.71 10.01
N PRO A 112 -42.51 -9.02 10.42
CA PRO A 112 -43.00 -8.60 11.73
C PRO A 112 -42.17 -9.30 12.81
N ALA A 113 -41.66 -8.51 13.76
CA ALA A 113 -41.00 -9.03 14.96
C ALA A 113 -41.95 -9.99 15.66
N SER A 114 -41.59 -11.27 15.71
CA SER A 114 -42.36 -12.32 16.38
C SER A 114 -41.80 -12.62 17.76
#